data_AF-A0A1I7YK95-F1
#
_entry.id   AF-A0A1I7YK95-F1
#
_cell.length_a   1.000
_cell.length_b   1.000
_cell.length_c   1.000
_cell.angle_alpha   90.00
_cell.angle_beta   90.00
_cell.angle_gamma   90.00
#
_symmetry.space_group_name_H-M   'P 1'
#
loop_
_entity.id
_entity.type
_entity.pdbx_description
1 polymer ?
#
loop_
_entity_poly.entity_id
_entity_poly.type
_entity_poly.pdbx_seq_one_letter_code
_entity_poly.pdbx_strand_id
1 'polypeptide(L)'
;MLIALDRCLLITRPFSFQVIFSRRNTALFIAVSWILSLAAVLAALYFPCNEEHKEGSLFSMEPSMHCNYIFIVFTYGPMWLAIVTTLLVDVYSIWSLHKMNKVRDQLSAQDWSPVYKRKILKLCYMLALQCFVNPLIMFIVTIGDDVESPILSFLVTIFLLSIADSIDGAIVIAFNHDLQTMKNTIGSPASKCVSTRGSAVKASSNGV
;
A
#
# COMPACT_ATOMS: atom_id res chain seq x y z
N MET A 1 4.11 -2.25 0.25
CA MET A 1 5.22 -1.68 -0.56
C MET A 1 4.83 -1.31 -2.00
N LEU A 2 4.43 -2.24 -2.88
CA LEU A 2 4.18 -1.93 -4.30
C LEU A 2 3.08 -0.88 -4.54
N ILE A 3 2.01 -0.98 -3.76
CA ILE A 3 0.90 -0.01 -3.79
C ILE A 3 1.35 1.38 -3.33
N ALA A 4 2.21 1.46 -2.31
CA ALA A 4 2.78 2.72 -1.84
C ALA A 4 3.71 3.35 -2.88
N LEU A 5 4.54 2.55 -3.56
CA LEU A 5 5.38 3.01 -4.67
C LEU A 5 4.56 3.51 -5.87
N ASP A 6 3.48 2.81 -6.21
CA ASP A 6 2.55 3.21 -7.27
C ASP A 6 1.94 4.59 -6.97
N ARG A 7 1.44 4.78 -5.75
CA ARG A 7 0.93 6.08 -5.27
C ARG A 7 2.00 7.16 -5.24
N CYS A 8 3.19 6.85 -4.71
CA CYS A 8 4.33 7.75 -4.67
C CYS A 8 4.67 8.28 -6.06
N LEU A 9 4.82 7.38 -7.03
CA LEU A 9 5.23 7.77 -8.39
C LEU A 9 4.13 8.53 -9.13
N LEU A 10 2.85 8.20 -8.88
CA LEU A 10 1.72 8.94 -9.42
C LEU A 10 1.69 10.39 -8.93
N ILE A 11 2.02 10.64 -7.66
CA ILE A 11 2.05 11.98 -7.07
C ILE A 11 3.30 12.76 -7.49
N THR A 12 4.46 12.11 -7.39
CA THR A 12 5.75 12.80 -7.52
C THR A 12 6.15 13.05 -8.97
N ARG A 13 5.82 12.13 -9.89
CA ARG A 13 6.22 12.23 -11.30
C ARG A 13 5.16 11.64 -12.23
N PRO A 14 4.01 12.32 -12.44
CA PRO A 14 2.95 11.82 -13.31
C PRO A 14 3.41 11.56 -14.74
N PHE A 15 4.39 12.32 -15.25
CA PHE A 15 4.94 12.14 -16.60
C PHE A 15 5.92 10.96 -16.73
N SER A 16 6.71 10.67 -15.68
CA SER A 16 7.62 9.50 -15.68
C SER A 16 6.91 8.23 -15.22
N PHE A 17 5.75 8.35 -14.58
CA PHE A 17 4.96 7.22 -14.08
C PHE A 17 4.64 6.21 -15.18
N GLN A 18 4.21 6.66 -16.36
CA GLN A 18 3.89 5.75 -17.48
C GLN A 18 5.10 4.94 -17.98
N VAL A 19 6.31 5.47 -17.83
CA VAL A 19 7.54 4.79 -18.27
C VAL A 19 8.01 3.78 -17.22
N ILE A 20 7.90 4.13 -15.94
CA ILE A 20 8.35 3.29 -14.82
C ILE A 20 7.35 2.16 -14.56
N PHE A 21 6.07 2.48 -14.47
CA PHE A 21 4.98 1.52 -14.25
C PHE A 21 4.37 1.05 -15.57
N SER A 22 5.21 0.43 -16.41
CA SER A 22 4.68 -0.35 -17.53
C SER A 22 4.02 -1.63 -17.01
N ARG A 23 3.00 -2.13 -17.70
CA ARG A 23 2.31 -3.39 -17.34
C ARG A 23 3.28 -4.57 -17.16
N ARG A 24 4.38 -4.58 -17.92
CA ARG A 24 5.45 -5.59 -17.82
C ARG A 24 6.25 -5.45 -16.53
N ASN A 25 6.62 -4.23 -16.16
CA ASN A 25 7.38 -3.95 -14.93
C ASN A 25 6.55 -4.28 -13.70
N THR A 26 5.27 -3.90 -13.67
CA THR A 26 4.36 -4.25 -12.56
C THR A 26 4.25 -5.76 -12.39
N ALA A 27 4.09 -6.50 -13.49
CA ALA A 27 4.04 -7.96 -13.45
C ALA A 27 5.35 -8.56 -12.93
N LEU A 28 6.50 -8.01 -13.33
CA LEU A 28 7.81 -8.41 -12.84
C LEU A 28 7.95 -8.16 -11.34
N PHE A 29 7.55 -6.99 -10.84
CA PHE A 29 7.59 -6.69 -9.41
C PHE A 29 6.69 -7.61 -8.59
N ILE A 30 5.50 -7.93 -9.10
CA ILE A 30 4.61 -8.91 -8.48
C ILE A 30 5.31 -10.28 -8.44
N ALA A 31 5.83 -10.76 -9.57
CA ALA A 31 6.53 -12.04 -9.63
C ALA A 31 7.71 -12.12 -8.66
N VAL A 32 8.53 -11.06 -8.57
CA VAL A 32 9.65 -10.97 -7.62
C VAL A 32 9.15 -11.02 -6.17
N SER A 33 8.05 -10.32 -5.85
CA SER A 33 7.48 -10.35 -4.50
C SER A 33 7.03 -11.77 -4.11
N TRP A 34 6.38 -12.50 -5.02
CA TRP A 34 5.99 -13.89 -4.80
C TRP A 34 7.19 -14.82 -4.61
N ILE A 35 8.24 -14.66 -5.44
CA ILE A 35 9.47 -15.47 -5.31
C ILE A 35 10.13 -15.23 -3.95
N LEU A 36 10.22 -13.97 -3.50
CA LEU A 36 10.78 -13.63 -2.20
C LEU A 36 9.95 -14.19 -1.05
N SER A 37 8.62 -14.09 -1.10
CA SER A 37 7.73 -14.68 -0.11
C SER A 37 7.87 -16.21 -0.06
N LEU A 38 7.92 -16.86 -1.21
CA LEU A 38 8.11 -18.31 -1.28
C LEU A 38 9.48 -18.72 -0.75
N ALA A 39 10.53 -17.98 -1.09
CA ALA A 39 11.88 -18.23 -0.59
C ALA A 39 11.97 -18.10 0.95
N ALA A 40 11.29 -17.12 1.54
CA ALA A 40 11.22 -16.97 2.99
C ALA A 40 10.54 -18.17 3.66
N VAL A 41 9.40 -18.63 3.11
CA VAL A 41 8.69 -19.82 3.61
C VAL A 41 9.55 -21.08 3.46
N LEU A 42 10.19 -21.27 2.31
CA LEU A 42 11.09 -22.41 2.09
C LEU A 42 12.28 -22.40 3.04
N ALA A 43 12.87 -21.23 3.30
CA ALA A 43 13.95 -21.10 4.27
C ALA A 43 13.49 -21.51 5.67
N ALA A 44 12.30 -21.06 6.11
CA ALA A 44 11.75 -21.46 7.40
C ALA A 44 11.49 -22.97 7.51
N LEU A 45 11.14 -23.64 6.41
CA LEU A 45 10.92 -25.09 6.37
C LEU A 45 12.23 -25.91 6.31
N TYR A 46 13.24 -25.42 5.58
CA TYR A 46 14.51 -26.14 5.37
C TYR A 46 15.52 -25.97 6.51
N PHE A 47 15.41 -24.89 7.29
CA PHE A 47 16.21 -24.66 8.49
C PHE A 47 15.35 -24.84 9.74
N PRO A 48 14.85 -26.05 10.05
CA PRO A 48 14.10 -26.28 11.27
C PRO A 48 15.06 -26.14 12.46
N CYS A 49 15.09 -24.97 13.10
CA CYS A 49 15.63 -24.82 14.45
C CYS A 49 14.70 -25.45 15.51
N ASN A 50 13.84 -26.40 15.13
CA ASN A 50 13.10 -27.24 16.05
C ASN A 50 14.08 -28.25 16.64
N GLU A 51 14.72 -27.86 17.74
CA GLU A 51 15.20 -28.81 18.74
C GLU A 51 13.99 -29.65 19.14
N GLU A 52 13.90 -30.87 18.59
CA GLU A 52 13.04 -31.90 19.14
C GLU A 52 13.35 -31.95 20.64
N HIS A 53 12.37 -31.62 21.48
CA HIS A 53 12.33 -32.07 22.86
C HIS A 53 12.31 -33.61 22.85
N LYS A 54 13.46 -34.22 22.61
CA LYS A 54 13.67 -35.64 22.87
C LYS A 54 13.84 -35.76 24.38
N GLU A 55 12.71 -35.97 25.04
CA GLU A 55 12.66 -36.56 26.38
C GLU A 55 13.55 -37.81 26.39
N GLY A 56 14.74 -37.74 27.00
CA GLY A 56 15.55 -38.94 27.23
C GLY A 56 17.08 -38.78 27.22
N SER A 57 17.64 -37.63 26.86
CA SER A 57 19.11 -37.46 26.89
C SER A 57 19.52 -36.25 27.75
N LEU A 58 20.00 -36.57 28.95
CA LEU A 58 20.56 -35.67 29.97
C LEU A 58 21.87 -34.96 29.56
N PHE A 59 22.27 -35.03 28.29
CA PHE A 59 23.46 -34.35 27.75
C PHE A 59 23.08 -33.48 26.54
N SER A 60 22.47 -32.34 26.86
CA SER A 60 22.86 -31.01 26.39
C SER A 60 23.43 -30.94 24.96
N MET A 61 22.54 -30.78 23.98
CA MET A 61 22.82 -29.81 22.93
C MET A 61 22.16 -28.51 23.37
N GLU A 62 22.96 -27.58 23.88
CA GLU A 62 22.54 -26.19 23.96
C GLU A 62 22.16 -25.74 22.55
N PRO A 63 20.97 -25.16 22.33
CA PRO A 63 20.66 -24.55 21.04
C PRO A 63 21.73 -23.48 20.81
N SER A 64 22.59 -23.69 19.80
CA SER A 64 23.61 -22.71 19.49
C SER A 64 22.91 -21.35 19.29
N MET A 65 23.37 -20.31 19.99
CA MET A 65 22.83 -18.94 19.87
C MET A 65 22.69 -18.49 18.40
N HIS A 66 23.46 -19.11 17.50
CA HIS A 66 23.37 -18.94 16.06
C HIS A 66 22.04 -19.38 15.44
N CYS A 67 21.42 -20.50 15.84
CA CYS A 67 20.18 -20.98 15.20
C CYS A 67 19.00 -20.04 15.48
N ASN A 68 18.81 -19.66 16.75
CA ASN A 68 17.74 -18.75 17.16
C ASN A 68 17.91 -17.37 16.50
N TYR A 69 19.14 -16.85 16.46
CA TYR A 69 19.42 -15.59 15.77
C TYR A 69 19.10 -15.65 14.27
N ILE A 70 19.52 -16.72 13.58
CA ILE A 70 19.23 -16.92 12.16
C ILE A 70 17.72 -16.98 11.94
N PHE A 71 17.00 -17.76 12.75
CA PHE A 71 15.54 -17.87 12.66
C PHE A 71 14.84 -16.50 12.82
N ILE A 72 15.20 -15.74 13.85
CA ILE A 72 14.65 -14.40 14.09
C ILE A 72 14.93 -13.47 12.89
N VAL A 73 16.15 -13.47 12.36
CA VAL A 73 16.54 -12.62 11.24
C VAL A 73 15.79 -13.00 9.95
N PHE A 74 15.62 -14.28 9.66
CA PHE A 74 14.91 -14.72 8.44
C PHE A 74 13.39 -14.55 8.54
N THR A 75 12.82 -14.69 9.73
CA THR A 75 11.38 -14.54 9.95
C THR A 75 10.97 -13.06 10.05
N TYR A 76 11.64 -12.30 10.91
CA TYR A 76 11.27 -10.91 11.19
C TYR A 76 12.00 -9.89 10.30
N GLY A 77 13.19 -10.21 9.82
CA GLY A 77 14.02 -9.30 9.02
C GLY A 77 13.33 -8.80 7.74
N PRO A 78 12.76 -9.68 6.89
CA PRO A 78 12.02 -9.25 5.70
C PRO A 78 10.82 -8.36 6.04
N MET A 79 10.13 -8.63 7.15
CA MET A 79 8.98 -7.86 7.62
C MET A 79 9.39 -6.45 8.04
N TRP A 80 10.43 -6.34 8.88
CA TRP A 80 11.02 -5.05 9.27
C TRP A 80 11.54 -4.27 8.06
N LEU A 81 12.23 -4.94 7.14
CA LEU A 81 12.74 -4.33 5.92
C LEU A 81 11.60 -3.78 5.05
N ALA A 82 10.52 -4.55 4.87
CA ALA A 82 9.35 -4.12 4.10
C ALA A 82 8.68 -2.87 4.69
N ILE A 83 8.72 -2.73 6.01
CA ILE A 83 8.09 -1.62 6.72
C ILE A 83 8.96 -0.39 6.72
N VAL A 84 10.25 -0.55 7.02
CA VAL A 84 11.22 0.56 6.91
C VAL A 84 11.23 1.10 5.49
N THR A 85 11.26 0.24 4.48
CA THR A 85 11.22 0.68 3.08
C THR A 85 9.89 1.38 2.74
N THR A 86 8.75 0.87 3.21
CA THR A 86 7.45 1.53 3.00
C THR A 86 7.41 2.90 3.69
N LEU A 87 7.87 3.01 4.93
CA LEU A 87 7.94 4.26 5.68
C LEU A 87 8.85 5.28 4.96
N LEU A 88 10.01 4.85 4.48
CA LEU A 88 10.92 5.72 3.72
C LEU A 88 10.27 6.23 2.42
N VAL A 89 9.56 5.35 1.70
CA VAL A 89 8.83 5.74 0.47
C VAL A 89 7.71 6.72 0.78
N ASP A 90 6.95 6.50 1.86
CA ASP A 90 5.85 7.38 2.24
C ASP A 90 6.35 8.74 2.73
N VAL A 91 7.40 8.78 3.55
CA VAL A 91 8.07 10.02 3.97
C VAL A 91 8.64 10.78 2.76
N TYR A 92 9.29 10.06 1.85
CA TYR A 92 9.80 10.66 0.60
C TYR A 92 8.66 11.24 -0.26
N SER A 93 7.52 10.55 -0.33
CA SER A 93 6.33 11.01 -1.04
C SER A 93 5.80 12.32 -0.46
N ILE A 94 5.67 12.38 0.87
CA ILE A 94 5.25 13.58 1.59
C ILE A 94 6.25 14.71 1.36
N TRP A 95 7.55 14.45 1.51
CA TRP A 95 8.58 15.45 1.29
C TRP A 95 8.60 16.00 -0.13
N SER A 96 8.50 15.12 -1.13
CA SER A 96 8.42 15.51 -2.54
C SER A 96 7.16 16.33 -2.81
N LEU A 97 6.02 15.97 -2.22
CA LEU A 97 4.78 16.72 -2.33
C LEU A 97 4.93 18.14 -1.75
N HIS A 98 5.53 18.27 -0.57
CA HIS A 98 5.83 19.58 0.03
C HIS A 98 6.76 20.42 -0.84
N LYS A 99 7.81 19.81 -1.40
CA LYS A 99 8.75 20.48 -2.31
C LYS A 99 8.05 20.98 -3.57
N MET A 100 7.20 20.14 -4.19
CA MET A 100 6.43 20.52 -5.37
C MET A 100 5.44 21.65 -5.07
N ASN A 101 4.81 21.63 -3.89
CA ASN A 101 3.91 22.70 -3.47
C ASN A 101 4.68 24.02 -3.30
N LYS A 102 5.83 23.99 -2.63
CA LYS A 102 6.69 25.17 -2.43
C LYS A 102 7.18 25.79 -3.74
N VAL A 103 7.66 24.97 -4.68
CA VAL A 103 8.12 25.45 -5.99
C VAL A 103 6.98 26.05 -6.80
N ARG A 104 5.77 25.46 -6.73
CA ARG A 104 4.60 25.97 -7.45
C ARG A 104 4.03 27.24 -6.83
N ASP A 105 4.05 27.37 -5.52
CA ASP A 105 3.66 28.62 -4.83
C ASP A 105 4.58 29.79 -5.23
N GLN A 106 5.85 29.51 -5.58
CA GLN A 106 6.80 30.53 -6.08
C GLN A 106 6.60 30.87 -7.56
N LEU A 107 6.15 29.93 -8.38
CA LEU A 107 6.01 30.08 -9.84
C LEU A 107 4.60 30.51 -10.28
N SER A 108 3.59 30.27 -9.46
CA SER A 108 2.19 30.44 -9.83
C SER A 108 1.56 31.57 -9.01
N ALA A 109 1.47 32.76 -9.60
CA ALA A 109 0.51 33.79 -9.16
C ALA A 109 -0.96 33.38 -9.40
N GLN A 110 -1.18 32.18 -9.95
CA GLN A 110 -2.48 31.64 -10.27
C GLN A 110 -2.99 30.78 -9.11
N ASP A 111 -4.01 31.30 -8.43
CA ASP A 111 -4.71 30.62 -7.34
C ASP A 111 -5.22 29.25 -7.79
N TRP A 112 -4.81 28.21 -7.08
CA TRP A 112 -5.34 26.87 -7.31
C TRP A 112 -6.84 26.86 -7.06
N SER A 113 -7.56 26.09 -7.89
CA SER A 113 -8.92 25.69 -7.56
C SER A 113 -8.93 25.03 -6.17
N PRO A 114 -9.80 25.48 -5.24
CA PRO A 114 -9.88 24.93 -3.88
C PRO A 114 -10.20 23.42 -3.89
N VAL A 115 -10.78 22.91 -4.99
CA VAL A 115 -11.06 21.49 -5.19
C VAL A 115 -9.78 20.67 -5.28
N TYR A 116 -8.78 21.16 -6.00
CA TYR A 116 -7.52 20.44 -6.19
C TYR A 116 -6.70 20.39 -4.89
N LYS A 117 -6.64 21.50 -4.13
CA LYS A 117 -5.99 21.53 -2.81
C LYS A 117 -6.59 20.49 -1.85
N ARG A 118 -7.92 20.38 -1.82
CA ARG A 118 -8.61 19.37 -0.99
C ARG A 118 -8.28 17.93 -1.41
N LYS A 119 -8.16 17.65 -2.72
CA LYS A 119 -7.77 16.32 -3.22
C LYS A 119 -6.35 15.94 -2.77
N ILE A 120 -5.39 16.86 -2.90
CA ILE A 120 -4.02 16.63 -2.43
C ILE A 120 -3.98 16.41 -0.92
N LEU A 121 -4.70 17.23 -0.14
CA LEU A 121 -4.67 17.15 1.31
C LEU A 121 -5.27 15.82 1.81
N LYS A 122 -6.35 15.35 1.18
CA LYS A 122 -6.90 14.00 1.43
C LYS A 122 -5.87 12.90 1.15
N LEU A 123 -5.12 13.04 0.07
CA LEU A 123 -4.12 12.05 -0.33
C LEU A 123 -2.89 12.07 0.58
N CYS A 124 -2.49 13.25 1.05
CA CYS A 124 -1.46 13.40 2.10
C CYS A 124 -1.91 12.79 3.43
N TYR A 125 -3.16 13.04 3.85
CA TYR A 125 -3.74 12.46 5.06
C TYR A 125 -3.77 10.93 5.00
N MET A 126 -4.14 10.38 3.84
CA MET A 126 -4.11 8.95 3.58
C MET A 126 -2.71 8.35 3.78
N LEU A 127 -1.67 8.95 3.18
CA LEU A 127 -0.28 8.51 3.35
C LEU A 127 0.20 8.65 4.81
N ALA A 128 -0.13 9.77 5.47
CA ALA A 128 0.23 10.00 6.86
C ALA A 128 -0.40 8.96 7.80
N LEU A 129 -1.66 8.59 7.54
CA LEU A 129 -2.34 7.56 8.33
C LEU A 129 -1.72 6.17 8.08
N GLN A 130 -1.34 5.87 6.84
CA GLN A 130 -0.64 4.62 6.48
C GLN A 130 0.75 4.52 7.14
N CYS A 131 1.48 5.63 7.24
CA CYS A 131 2.73 5.72 8.01
C CYS A 131 2.57 5.38 9.49
N PHE A 132 1.40 5.69 10.09
CA PHE A 132 1.13 5.44 11.50
C PHE A 132 0.59 4.03 11.75
N VAL A 133 -0.31 3.57 10.88
CA VAL A 133 -0.97 2.26 11.01
C VAL A 133 0.03 1.12 10.80
N ASN A 134 0.94 1.20 9.81
CA ASN A 134 1.88 0.12 9.52
C ASN A 134 2.80 -0.26 10.70
N PRO A 135 3.51 0.67 11.38
CA PRO A 135 4.31 0.34 12.56
C PRO A 135 3.46 -0.11 13.75
N LEU A 136 2.25 0.44 13.90
CA LEU A 136 1.34 0.06 14.99
C LEU A 136 0.93 -1.41 14.87
N ILE A 137 0.63 -1.88 13.65
CA ILE A 137 0.31 -3.29 13.39
C ILE A 137 1.47 -4.20 13.78
N MET A 138 2.70 -3.83 13.44
CA MET A 138 3.88 -4.62 13.86
C MET A 138 4.05 -4.69 15.36
N PHE A 139 3.89 -3.55 16.03
CA PHE A 139 4.00 -3.49 17.47
C PHE A 139 2.99 -4.44 18.12
N ILE A 140 1.76 -4.43 17.60
CA ILE A 140 0.68 -5.32 18.03
C ILE A 140 1.01 -6.80 17.74
N VAL A 141 1.52 -7.12 16.54
CA VAL A 141 1.92 -8.49 16.18
C VAL A 141 3.06 -8.99 17.06
N THR A 142 4.03 -8.13 17.37
CA THR A 142 5.17 -8.47 18.24
C THR A 142 4.68 -8.79 19.66
N ILE A 143 3.76 -7.99 20.20
CA ILE A 143 3.14 -8.27 21.51
C ILE A 143 2.28 -9.55 21.47
N GLY A 144 1.64 -9.83 20.34
CA GLY A 144 0.86 -11.06 20.16
C GLY A 144 1.70 -12.33 20.25
N ASP A 145 2.97 -12.26 19.83
CA ASP A 145 3.94 -13.36 19.91
C ASP A 145 4.34 -13.66 21.37
N ASP A 146 4.31 -12.66 22.26
CA ASP A 146 4.63 -12.81 23.69
C ASP A 146 3.51 -13.53 24.50
N VAL A 147 2.40 -13.89 23.87
CA VAL A 147 1.30 -14.60 24.54
C VAL A 147 1.64 -16.08 24.73
N GLU A 148 1.69 -16.54 25.98
CA GLU A 148 2.11 -17.90 26.37
C GLU A 148 1.32 -19.04 25.68
N SER A 149 0.05 -18.79 25.33
CA SER A 149 -0.79 -19.83 24.71
C SER A 149 -0.67 -19.79 23.19
N PRO A 150 -0.17 -20.86 22.54
CA PRO A 150 0.16 -20.84 21.10
C PRO A 150 -1.07 -20.68 20.21
N ILE A 151 -2.21 -21.27 20.61
CA ILE A 151 -3.47 -21.14 19.88
C ILE A 151 -3.99 -19.70 19.95
N LEU A 152 -3.88 -19.06 21.12
CA LEU A 152 -4.34 -17.69 21.30
C LEU A 152 -3.43 -16.72 20.55
N SER A 153 -2.11 -16.87 20.66
CA SER A 153 -1.12 -16.09 19.91
C SER A 153 -1.39 -16.16 18.40
N PHE A 154 -1.60 -17.36 17.87
CA PHE A 154 -1.93 -17.58 16.46
C PHE A 154 -3.24 -16.88 16.04
N LEU A 155 -4.32 -17.08 16.80
CA LEU A 155 -5.62 -16.48 16.50
C LEU A 155 -5.58 -14.95 16.55
N VAL A 156 -4.94 -14.39 17.59
CA VAL A 156 -4.77 -12.95 17.80
C VAL A 156 -3.96 -12.35 16.67
N THR A 157 -2.84 -12.97 16.30
CA THR A 157 -1.95 -12.50 15.23
C THR A 157 -2.67 -12.50 13.87
N ILE A 158 -3.34 -13.59 13.50
CA ILE A 158 -4.09 -13.66 12.23
C ILE A 158 -5.24 -12.66 12.21
N PHE A 159 -5.97 -12.55 13.30
CA PHE A 159 -7.11 -11.62 13.39
C PHE A 159 -6.66 -10.17 13.25
N LEU A 160 -5.59 -9.78 13.94
CA LEU A 160 -5.05 -8.42 13.88
C LEU A 160 -4.44 -8.10 12.52
N LEU A 161 -3.77 -9.07 11.90
CA LEU A 161 -3.29 -8.94 10.53
C LEU A 161 -4.45 -8.78 9.52
N SER A 162 -5.54 -9.53 9.69
CA SER A 162 -6.73 -9.41 8.85
C SER A 162 -7.42 -8.06 9.02
N ILE A 163 -7.49 -7.54 10.25
CA ILE A 163 -8.01 -6.19 10.52
C ILE A 163 -7.11 -5.14 9.88
N ALA A 164 -5.79 -5.28 10.01
CA ALA A 164 -4.81 -4.40 9.41
C ALA A 164 -5.01 -4.27 7.89
N ASP A 165 -5.09 -5.40 7.19
CA ASP A 165 -5.31 -5.46 5.76
C ASP A 165 -6.67 -4.86 5.37
N SER A 166 -7.70 -5.12 6.19
CA SER A 166 -9.04 -4.54 6.01
C SER A 166 -9.04 -3.03 6.19
N ILE A 167 -8.30 -2.50 7.18
CA ILE A 167 -8.16 -1.07 7.45
C ILE A 167 -7.42 -0.39 6.29
N ASP A 168 -6.30 -0.96 5.81
CA ASP A 168 -5.60 -0.41 4.64
C ASP A 168 -6.56 -0.35 3.45
N GLY A 169 -7.24 -1.46 3.11
CA GLY A 169 -8.26 -1.48 2.06
C GLY A 169 -9.36 -0.42 2.24
N ALA A 170 -9.88 -0.26 3.47
CA ALA A 170 -10.91 0.72 3.79
C ALA A 170 -10.42 2.16 3.62
N ILE A 171 -9.20 2.48 4.06
CA ILE A 171 -8.56 3.79 3.87
C ILE A 171 -8.48 4.10 2.37
N VAL A 172 -8.00 3.15 1.56
CA VAL A 172 -7.88 3.34 0.11
C VAL A 172 -9.22 3.66 -0.54
N ILE A 173 -10.26 2.92 -0.19
CA ILE A 173 -11.61 3.12 -0.74
C ILE A 173 -12.22 4.44 -0.24
N ALA A 174 -11.99 4.81 1.02
CA ALA A 174 -12.52 6.03 1.61
C ALA A 174 -11.88 7.31 1.04
N PHE A 175 -10.60 7.26 0.65
CA PHE A 175 -9.88 8.42 0.14
C PHE A 175 -9.79 8.48 -1.39
N ASN A 176 -10.08 7.39 -2.11
CA ASN A 176 -10.11 7.37 -3.57
C ASN A 176 -11.49 7.81 -4.11
N HIS A 177 -11.59 9.10 -4.47
CA HIS A 177 -12.82 9.70 -4.99
C HIS A 177 -13.28 9.08 -6.32
N ASP A 178 -12.35 8.60 -7.15
CA ASP A 178 -12.69 8.03 -8.46
C ASP A 178 -13.40 6.68 -8.29
N LEU A 179 -12.99 5.87 -7.30
CA LEU A 179 -13.71 4.66 -6.90
C LEU A 179 -15.11 4.96 -6.35
N GLN A 180 -15.26 6.02 -5.57
CA GLN A 180 -16.57 6.44 -5.04
C GLN A 180 -17.51 6.97 -6.13
N THR A 181 -16.96 7.65 -7.13
CA THR A 181 -17.74 8.16 -8.26
C THR A 181 -18.28 7.01 -9.12
N MET A 182 -17.49 5.95 -9.32
CA MET A 182 -17.97 4.73 -10.01
C MET A 182 -19.07 4.02 -9.22
N LYS A 183 -18.98 3.95 -7.89
CA LYS A 183 -20.03 3.37 -7.04
C LYS A 183 -21.38 4.09 -7.23
N ASN A 184 -21.35 5.42 -7.34
CA ASN A 184 -22.57 6.22 -7.57
C ASN A 184 -23.11 6.09 -9.01
N THR A 185 -22.26 5.71 -9.96
CA THR A 185 -22.66 5.51 -11.37
C THR A 185 -23.29 4.13 -11.58
N ILE A 186 -22.82 3.11 -10.86
CA ILE A 186 -23.39 1.75 -10.90
C ILE A 186 -24.79 1.70 -10.26
N GLY A 187 -25.11 2.64 -9.35
CA GLY A 187 -26.44 2.78 -8.75
C GLY A 187 -27.41 3.69 -9.51
N SER A 188 -26.97 4.39 -10.56
CA SER A 188 -27.86 5.18 -11.42
C SER A 188 -28.28 4.35 -12.63
N PRO A 189 -29.54 3.85 -12.69
CA PRO A 189 -30.05 3.31 -13.94
C PRO A 189 -29.92 4.40 -15.01
N ALA A 190 -29.36 4.03 -16.15
CA ALA A 190 -29.09 4.87 -17.31
C ALA A 190 -30.26 5.82 -17.64
N SER A 191 -30.28 6.99 -17.01
CA SER A 191 -31.26 8.03 -17.30
C SER A 191 -30.70 8.89 -18.42
N LYS A 192 -31.20 8.58 -19.61
CA LYS A 192 -31.33 9.46 -20.77
C LYS A 192 -30.01 9.95 -21.37
N CYS A 193 -29.58 9.17 -22.35
CA CYS A 193 -28.99 9.72 -23.58
C CYS A 193 -30.03 10.69 -24.19
N VAL A 194 -30.02 11.95 -23.75
CA VAL A 194 -30.75 13.03 -24.42
C VAL A 194 -29.98 13.34 -25.69
N SER A 195 -30.40 12.65 -26.76
CA SER A 195 -30.07 13.00 -28.13
C SER A 195 -30.71 14.35 -28.47
N THR A 196 -30.06 15.45 -28.12
CA THR A 196 -30.30 16.76 -28.74
C THR A 196 -29.56 16.81 -30.08
N ARG A 197 -30.07 16.03 -31.03
CA ARG A 197 -29.74 16.14 -32.45
C ARG A 197 -30.86 16.94 -33.10
N GLY A 198 -30.59 18.19 -33.49
CA GLY A 198 -31.45 18.91 -34.44
C GLY A 198 -31.94 20.30 -34.02
N SER A 199 -31.03 21.25 -33.84
CA SER A 199 -31.25 22.67 -34.12
C SER A 199 -29.91 23.24 -34.58
N ALA A 200 -29.76 24.09 -35.58
CA ALA A 200 -30.62 24.58 -36.65
C ALA A 200 -29.63 25.34 -37.55
N VAL A 201 -29.42 24.92 -38.81
CA VAL A 201 -28.76 25.78 -39.80
C VAL A 201 -29.47 25.55 -41.13
N LYS A 202 -30.59 26.26 -41.32
CA LYS A 202 -31.15 26.55 -42.64
C LYS A 202 -30.95 28.04 -42.84
N ALA A 203 -29.76 28.41 -43.30
CA ALA A 203 -29.48 29.78 -43.72
C ALA A 203 -30.20 30.02 -45.06
N SER A 204 -31.15 30.95 -45.00
CA SER A 204 -31.86 31.56 -46.11
C SER A 204 -30.88 32.17 -47.11
N SER A 205 -30.97 31.78 -48.38
CA SER A 205 -30.34 32.46 -49.51
C SER A 205 -31.47 32.89 -50.46
N ASN A 206 -31.94 34.11 -50.26
CA ASN A 206 -32.72 34.88 -51.23
C ASN A 206 -32.21 36.31 -51.16
N GLY A 207 -31.73 36.83 -52.29
CA GLY A 207 -31.28 38.22 -52.36
C GLY A 207 -30.58 38.59 -53.66
N VAL A 208 -31.40 38.69 -54.72
CA VAL A 208 -31.30 39.59 -55.91
C VAL A 208 -30.10 39.43 -56.84
#